data_AF-A0A958T0A9-F1
#
_entry.id   AF-A0A958T0A9-F1
#
_cell.length_a   1.000
_cell.length_b   1.000
_cell.length_c   1.000
_cell.angle_alpha   90.00
_cell.angle_beta   90.00
_cell.angle_gamma   90.00
#
_symmetry.space_group_name_H-M   'P 1'
#
loop_
_entity.id
_entity.type
_entity.pdbx_description
1 polymer ?
#
loop_
_entity_poly.entity_id
_entity_poly.type
_entity_poly.pdbx_seq_one_letter_code
_entity_poly.pdbx_strand_id
1 'polypeptide(L)'
;KTPPASQLDDHWDYTREALIEYLIQGTYGFRGIVKDAISGDPLEAKITLVGHDAINSHTVSSLPFGDFYRPVYAGTYDILIEVPCYQSVTLSSETIANYQTKDLGEIFLTPATVSAPTSLNTSGTDANSTNATWSATTADSFDIRYREVGSSTWIEVTGVSNPYQITGLNSETTYEFQVRSYCGANSTSYSSSQQFTTLAFSYCDAQGNNINDEYISNVSINGFGNNTQSSTASGYSDYTSLSVFPDLDLNSAGNSISVTKHWTGSSYREAVSVWIDFNHDGTFDTSERIVYSSSTTTATVNGTFSVPNTPTAQLGSTRMRVIMKYYSGAGNYANDPCETFGYGEVEDYSVNIVDSTLGIENLDVNTVRIFPNPFKNSITIKTPTQNNYGVEVFDVSGRVILNQKY
;
A
#
# COMPACT_ATOMS: atom_id res chain seq x y z
N LYS A 1 -50.61 7.73 -20.30
CA LYS A 1 -49.75 6.56 -19.99
C LYS A 1 -50.22 5.30 -20.72
N THR A 2 -51.52 5.10 -20.91
CA THR A 2 -52.09 3.99 -21.70
C THR A 2 -53.23 4.50 -22.60
N PRO A 3 -52.92 5.18 -23.73
CA PRO A 3 -53.96 5.63 -24.65
C PRO A 3 -54.68 4.43 -25.30
N PRO A 4 -55.99 4.56 -25.63
CA PRO A 4 -56.70 3.56 -26.42
C PRO A 4 -56.02 3.31 -27.77
N ALA A 5 -56.09 2.08 -28.29
CA ALA A 5 -55.47 1.70 -29.56
C ALA A 5 -55.93 2.58 -30.74
N SER A 6 -57.16 3.08 -30.70
CA SER A 6 -57.73 3.96 -31.72
C SER A 6 -57.07 5.35 -31.81
N GLN A 7 -56.24 5.73 -30.84
CA GLN A 7 -55.54 7.03 -30.80
C GLN A 7 -54.05 6.91 -31.19
N LEU A 8 -53.55 5.70 -31.49
CA LEU A 8 -52.13 5.50 -31.76
C LEU A 8 -51.67 6.18 -33.05
N ASP A 9 -52.51 6.18 -34.09
CA ASP A 9 -52.21 6.85 -35.36
C ASP A 9 -52.10 8.37 -35.17
N ASP A 10 -53.04 8.98 -34.43
CA ASP A 10 -52.99 10.40 -34.09
C ASP A 10 -51.73 10.75 -33.27
N HIS A 11 -51.34 9.89 -32.33
CA HIS A 11 -50.12 10.07 -31.55
C HIS A 11 -48.86 9.95 -32.41
N TRP A 12 -48.83 9.01 -33.36
CA TRP A 12 -47.74 8.89 -34.31
C TRP A 12 -47.62 10.14 -35.17
N ASP A 13 -48.71 10.58 -35.80
CA ASP A 13 -48.67 11.76 -36.68
C ASP A 13 -48.33 13.05 -35.92
N TYR A 14 -48.75 13.17 -34.65
CA TYR A 14 -48.38 14.29 -33.80
C TYR A 14 -46.90 14.29 -33.41
N THR A 15 -46.30 13.12 -33.19
CA THR A 15 -44.93 13.01 -32.65
C THR A 15 -43.86 12.75 -33.71
N ARG A 16 -44.23 12.24 -34.89
CA ARG A 16 -43.30 11.80 -35.94
C ARG A 16 -42.28 12.88 -36.30
N GLU A 17 -42.74 14.07 -36.66
CA GLU A 17 -41.85 15.16 -37.07
C GLU A 17 -40.96 15.61 -35.90
N ALA A 18 -41.50 15.69 -34.68
CA ALA A 18 -40.73 16.05 -33.50
C ALA A 18 -39.63 15.02 -33.18
N LEU A 19 -39.91 13.72 -33.36
CA LEU A 19 -38.92 12.66 -33.19
C LEU A 19 -37.82 12.73 -34.26
N ILE A 20 -38.18 12.99 -35.52
CA ILE A 20 -37.21 13.14 -36.62
C ILE A 20 -36.34 14.38 -36.38
N GLU A 21 -36.93 15.52 -36.09
CA GLU A 21 -36.22 16.77 -35.78
C GLU A 21 -35.27 16.59 -34.58
N TYR A 22 -35.72 15.88 -33.54
CA TYR A 22 -34.87 15.56 -32.38
C TYR A 22 -33.65 14.71 -32.77
N LEU A 23 -33.83 13.70 -33.64
CA LEU A 23 -32.71 12.90 -34.15
C LEU A 23 -31.74 13.74 -35.00
N ILE A 24 -32.28 14.66 -35.80
CA ILE A 24 -31.47 15.59 -36.62
C ILE A 24 -30.60 16.49 -35.74
N GLN A 25 -31.09 16.94 -34.57
CA GLN A 25 -30.28 17.75 -33.64
C GLN A 25 -28.96 17.07 -33.23
N GLY A 26 -28.96 15.74 -33.12
CA GLY A 26 -27.74 14.96 -32.82
C GLY A 26 -26.69 14.97 -33.91
N THR A 27 -27.00 15.48 -35.10
CA THR A 27 -26.07 15.57 -36.24
C THR A 27 -25.35 16.92 -36.34
N TYR A 28 -25.84 17.93 -35.61
CA TYR A 28 -25.27 19.28 -35.60
C TYR A 28 -24.15 19.42 -34.57
N GLY A 29 -23.37 20.48 -34.71
CA GLY A 29 -22.22 20.75 -33.86
C GLY A 29 -20.88 20.44 -34.52
N PHE A 30 -19.85 20.28 -33.71
CA PHE A 30 -18.52 19.91 -34.18
C PHE A 30 -18.38 18.39 -34.25
N ARG A 31 -17.61 17.91 -35.23
CA ARG A 31 -17.14 16.53 -35.28
C ARG A 31 -15.71 16.49 -35.79
N GLY A 32 -15.00 15.41 -35.51
CA GLY A 32 -13.65 15.19 -36.00
C GLY A 32 -13.13 13.84 -35.57
N ILE A 33 -11.87 13.55 -35.93
CA ILE A 33 -11.18 12.31 -35.59
C ILE A 33 -9.88 12.65 -34.89
N VAL A 34 -9.62 12.06 -33.72
CA VAL A 34 -8.37 12.26 -32.95
C VAL A 34 -7.43 11.08 -33.16
N LYS A 35 -6.18 11.35 -33.51
CA LYS A 35 -5.15 10.34 -33.84
C LYS A 35 -3.80 10.65 -33.20
N ASP A 36 -3.00 9.61 -33.02
CA ASP A 36 -1.58 9.71 -32.68
C ASP A 36 -0.80 10.28 -33.87
N ALA A 37 0.02 11.32 -33.64
CA ALA A 37 0.78 11.99 -34.69
C ALA A 37 1.92 11.15 -35.31
N ILE A 38 2.35 10.08 -34.64
CA ILE A 38 3.45 9.20 -35.03
C ILE A 38 2.91 7.92 -35.69
N SER A 39 2.02 7.18 -35.03
CA SER A 39 1.50 5.91 -35.55
C SER A 39 0.29 6.08 -36.47
N GLY A 40 -0.44 7.19 -36.33
CA GLY A 40 -1.72 7.41 -37.01
C GLY A 40 -2.88 6.63 -36.40
N ASP A 41 -2.68 5.94 -35.28
CA ASP A 41 -3.72 5.19 -34.59
C ASP A 41 -4.76 6.13 -33.96
N PRO A 42 -6.04 5.75 -33.93
CA PRO A 42 -7.08 6.55 -33.29
C PRO A 42 -6.90 6.59 -31.77
N LEU A 43 -7.20 7.75 -31.19
CA LEU A 43 -7.09 8.00 -29.76
C LEU A 43 -8.46 8.22 -29.12
N GLU A 44 -8.62 7.72 -27.89
CA GLU A 44 -9.70 8.11 -26.98
C GLU A 44 -9.28 9.39 -26.25
N ALA A 45 -9.92 10.49 -26.61
CA ALA A 45 -9.59 11.85 -26.21
C ALA A 45 -10.79 12.48 -25.53
N LYS A 46 -10.52 13.39 -24.61
CA LYS A 46 -11.51 14.28 -24.01
C LYS A 46 -11.56 15.58 -24.79
N ILE A 47 -12.76 15.99 -25.19
CA ILE A 47 -13.02 17.22 -25.95
C ILE A 47 -13.85 18.17 -25.08
N THR A 48 -13.27 19.33 -24.76
CA THR A 48 -13.85 20.34 -23.87
C THR A 48 -13.96 21.69 -24.59
N LEU A 49 -15.07 22.38 -24.43
CA LEU A 49 -15.24 23.77 -24.88
C LEU A 49 -14.80 24.73 -23.77
N VAL A 50 -13.68 25.41 -23.96
CA VAL A 50 -13.05 26.24 -22.95
C VAL A 50 -13.98 27.38 -22.53
N GLY A 51 -14.17 27.56 -21.21
CA GLY A 51 -15.01 28.63 -20.65
C GLY A 51 -16.52 28.46 -20.88
N HIS A 52 -16.94 27.42 -21.60
CA HIS A 52 -18.35 27.08 -21.82
C HIS A 52 -18.76 25.85 -21.00
N ASP A 53 -17.88 24.87 -20.89
CA ASP A 53 -18.20 23.61 -20.22
C ASP A 53 -18.22 23.72 -18.69
N ALA A 54 -19.19 23.04 -18.08
CA ALA A 54 -19.34 22.83 -16.65
C ALA A 54 -18.98 21.38 -16.26
N ILE A 55 -19.21 21.00 -15.00
CA ILE A 55 -18.91 19.63 -14.52
C ILE A 55 -19.63 18.60 -15.40
N ASN A 56 -18.85 17.68 -15.98
CA ASN A 56 -19.31 16.58 -16.85
C ASN A 56 -20.00 16.98 -18.16
N SER A 57 -19.79 18.20 -18.66
CA SER A 57 -20.39 18.59 -19.94
C SER A 57 -19.50 18.34 -21.15
N HIS A 58 -18.36 17.63 -21.05
CA HIS A 58 -17.44 17.33 -22.17
C HIS A 58 -17.97 16.19 -23.07
N THR A 59 -17.33 15.96 -24.22
CA THR A 59 -17.51 14.73 -25.01
C THR A 59 -16.20 13.96 -25.11
N VAL A 60 -16.25 12.71 -25.53
CA VAL A 60 -15.06 11.88 -25.76
C VAL A 60 -15.04 11.35 -27.19
N SER A 61 -13.85 11.20 -27.77
CA SER A 61 -13.72 10.41 -28.99
C SER A 61 -13.82 8.92 -28.68
N SER A 62 -14.30 8.14 -29.64
CA SER A 62 -14.56 6.71 -29.45
C SER A 62 -13.63 5.84 -30.27
N LEU A 63 -13.01 4.86 -29.64
CA LEU A 63 -12.37 3.76 -30.36
C LEU A 63 -13.44 2.89 -31.04
N PRO A 64 -13.14 2.28 -32.21
CA PRO A 64 -11.83 2.13 -32.82
C PRO A 64 -11.50 3.17 -33.89
N PHE A 65 -12.28 4.25 -34.02
CA PHE A 65 -12.11 5.21 -35.11
C PHE A 65 -11.54 6.55 -34.65
N GLY A 66 -11.62 6.86 -33.36
CA GLY A 66 -11.18 8.12 -32.77
C GLY A 66 -12.14 9.26 -33.08
N ASP A 67 -13.35 8.98 -33.54
CA ASP A 67 -14.33 10.00 -33.91
C ASP A 67 -15.04 10.56 -32.67
N PHE A 68 -15.32 11.87 -32.69
CA PHE A 68 -16.13 12.52 -31.67
C PHE A 68 -17.24 13.37 -32.31
N TYR A 69 -18.31 13.55 -31.54
CA TYR A 69 -19.43 14.40 -31.89
C TYR A 69 -19.74 15.33 -30.71
N ARG A 70 -19.83 16.63 -30.99
CA ARG A 70 -19.98 17.68 -29.99
C ARG A 70 -21.14 18.61 -30.39
N PRO A 71 -22.39 18.25 -30.06
CA PRO A 71 -23.54 19.13 -30.26
C PRO A 71 -23.39 20.43 -29.49
N VAL A 72 -23.57 21.56 -30.16
CA VAL A 72 -23.45 22.91 -29.60
C VAL A 72 -24.40 23.88 -30.30
N TYR A 73 -24.74 24.97 -29.61
CA TYR A 73 -25.41 26.11 -30.24
C TYR A 73 -24.46 26.95 -31.09
N ALA A 74 -25.01 27.86 -31.88
CA ALA A 74 -24.23 28.85 -32.61
C ALA A 74 -23.31 29.65 -31.66
N GLY A 75 -22.06 29.83 -32.08
CA GLY A 75 -21.08 30.55 -31.28
C GLY A 75 -19.67 30.43 -31.85
N THR A 76 -18.73 30.99 -31.10
CA THR A 76 -17.30 30.88 -31.32
C THR A 76 -16.70 30.21 -30.10
N TYR A 77 -15.97 29.11 -30.31
CA TYR A 77 -15.46 28.27 -29.24
C TYR A 77 -13.97 28.02 -29.38
N ASP A 78 -13.28 27.95 -28.25
CA ASP A 78 -11.97 27.30 -28.19
C ASP A 78 -12.19 25.84 -27.75
N ILE A 79 -11.73 24.90 -28.57
CA ILE A 79 -11.94 23.46 -28.37
C ILE A 79 -10.63 22.84 -27.89
N LEU A 80 -10.58 22.47 -26.62
CA LEU A 80 -9.45 21.79 -25.99
C LEU A 80 -9.60 20.27 -26.13
N ILE A 81 -8.57 19.63 -26.64
CA ILE A 81 -8.50 18.18 -26.88
C ILE A 81 -7.35 17.61 -26.06
N GLU A 82 -7.67 16.66 -25.18
CA GLU A 82 -6.74 16.10 -24.20
C GLU A 82 -6.74 14.58 -24.28
N VAL A 83 -5.55 13.98 -24.33
CA VAL A 83 -5.35 12.54 -24.14
C VAL A 83 -4.26 12.38 -23.08
N PRO A 84 -4.43 11.51 -22.06
CA PRO A 84 -3.37 11.23 -21.10
C PRO A 84 -2.05 10.88 -21.81
N CYS A 85 -0.95 11.51 -21.37
CA CYS A 85 0.38 11.34 -21.98
C CYS A 85 0.54 11.86 -23.41
N TYR A 86 -0.31 12.77 -23.87
CA TYR A 86 -0.12 13.54 -25.11
C TYR A 86 -0.09 15.03 -24.82
N GLN A 87 0.54 15.79 -25.71
CA GLN A 87 0.43 17.24 -25.69
C GLN A 87 -1.00 17.63 -26.07
N SER A 88 -1.68 18.39 -25.21
CA SER A 88 -3.03 18.89 -25.49
C SER A 88 -3.01 19.85 -26.68
N VAL A 89 -4.06 19.80 -27.51
CA VAL A 89 -4.25 20.72 -28.64
C VAL A 89 -5.50 21.57 -28.37
N THR A 90 -5.40 22.87 -28.60
CA THR A 90 -6.56 23.77 -28.59
C THR A 90 -6.80 24.30 -30.00
N LEU A 91 -7.98 24.02 -30.54
CA LEU A 91 -8.45 24.66 -31.78
C LEU A 91 -9.14 25.97 -31.40
N SER A 92 -8.52 27.09 -31.76
CA SER A 92 -8.98 28.41 -31.33
C SER A 92 -9.97 29.04 -32.29
N SER A 93 -10.95 29.75 -31.72
CA SER A 93 -11.91 30.57 -32.47
C SER A 93 -12.72 29.80 -33.51
N GLU A 94 -13.08 28.56 -33.20
CA GLU A 94 -13.93 27.73 -34.05
C GLU A 94 -15.37 28.23 -34.03
N THR A 95 -15.83 28.74 -35.16
CA THR A 95 -17.19 29.27 -35.31
C THR A 95 -18.14 28.23 -35.90
N ILE A 96 -19.39 28.24 -35.43
CA ILE A 96 -20.48 27.44 -35.97
C ILE A 96 -21.82 28.19 -35.84
N ALA A 97 -22.73 27.99 -36.80
CA ALA A 97 -24.09 28.54 -36.76
C ALA A 97 -25.10 27.46 -36.33
N ASN A 98 -26.32 27.87 -35.96
CA ASN A 98 -27.37 26.92 -35.59
C ASN A 98 -27.70 26.01 -36.78
N TYR A 99 -27.99 24.75 -36.47
CA TYR A 99 -28.35 23.73 -37.47
C TYR A 99 -27.26 23.47 -38.51
N GLN A 100 -25.99 23.59 -38.11
CA GLN A 100 -24.84 23.28 -38.94
C GLN A 100 -23.99 22.18 -38.30
N THR A 101 -23.28 21.46 -39.17
CA THR A 101 -22.23 20.51 -38.78
C THR A 101 -20.91 21.05 -39.29
N LYS A 102 -19.92 21.17 -38.41
CA LYS A 102 -18.56 21.55 -38.78
C LYS A 102 -17.63 20.37 -38.55
N ASP A 103 -17.07 19.88 -39.65
CA ASP A 103 -16.06 18.83 -39.65
C ASP A 103 -14.68 19.45 -39.45
N LEU A 104 -14.04 19.08 -38.34
CA LEU A 104 -12.71 19.55 -37.96
C LEU A 104 -11.61 18.66 -38.55
N GLY A 105 -11.98 17.58 -39.26
CA GLY A 105 -11.04 16.66 -39.89
C GLY A 105 -10.26 15.81 -38.88
N GLU A 106 -9.06 15.42 -39.28
CA GLU A 106 -8.13 14.66 -38.44
C GLU A 106 -7.28 15.59 -37.59
N ILE A 107 -7.31 15.38 -36.28
CA ILE A 107 -6.54 16.12 -35.29
C ILE A 107 -5.49 15.18 -34.71
N PHE A 108 -4.22 15.51 -34.95
CA PHE A 108 -3.09 14.72 -34.51
C PHE A 108 -2.55 15.24 -33.18
N LEU A 109 -2.45 14.37 -32.18
CA LEU A 109 -1.82 14.66 -30.91
C LEU A 109 -0.43 14.03 -30.87
N THR A 110 0.57 14.81 -30.47
CA THR A 110 1.94 14.34 -30.29
C THR A 110 2.10 13.70 -28.92
N PRO A 111 2.63 12.46 -28.82
CA PRO A 111 2.97 11.86 -27.53
C PRO A 111 3.84 12.79 -26.69
N ALA A 112 3.46 12.98 -25.43
CA ALA A 112 4.22 13.80 -24.51
C ALA A 112 5.55 13.11 -24.18
N THR A 113 6.62 13.90 -24.05
CA THR A 113 7.90 13.38 -23.58
C THR A 113 7.80 13.08 -22.09
N VAL A 114 8.01 11.82 -21.72
CA VAL A 114 8.04 11.39 -20.32
C VAL A 114 9.44 11.55 -19.76
N SER A 115 9.56 12.16 -18.58
CA SER A 115 10.81 12.24 -17.82
C SER A 115 10.71 11.48 -16.51
N ALA A 116 11.85 10.98 -16.03
CA ALA A 116 11.92 10.37 -14.71
C ALA A 116 11.45 11.39 -13.65
N PRO A 117 10.74 10.95 -12.59
CA PRO A 117 10.32 11.84 -11.52
C PRO A 117 11.48 12.57 -10.87
N THR A 118 11.20 13.79 -10.42
CA THR A 118 12.17 14.67 -9.74
C THR A 118 11.61 15.13 -8.39
N SER A 119 12.42 15.86 -7.61
CA SER A 119 11.99 16.41 -6.32
C SER A 119 11.39 15.36 -5.38
N LEU A 120 11.98 14.16 -5.36
CA LEU A 120 11.57 13.09 -4.45
C LEU A 120 11.70 13.58 -3.00
N ASN A 121 10.69 13.27 -2.19
CA ASN A 121 10.64 13.66 -0.79
C ASN A 121 9.91 12.61 0.05
N THR A 122 10.22 12.56 1.34
CA THR A 122 9.55 11.72 2.33
C THR A 122 8.94 12.57 3.44
N SER A 123 7.75 12.21 3.91
CA SER A 123 7.08 12.89 5.02
C SER A 123 6.34 11.90 5.92
N GLY A 124 6.12 12.29 7.18
CA GLY A 124 5.45 11.43 8.15
C GLY A 124 6.18 10.10 8.37
N THR A 125 7.51 10.10 8.29
CA THR A 125 8.31 8.91 8.56
C THR A 125 8.18 8.53 10.03
N ASP A 126 7.76 7.30 10.28
CA ASP A 126 7.70 6.68 11.61
C ASP A 126 8.69 5.50 11.66
N ALA A 127 8.46 4.56 12.59
CA ALA A 127 9.35 3.41 12.78
C ALA A 127 9.20 2.32 11.71
N ASN A 128 8.08 2.24 10.98
CA ASN A 128 7.82 1.17 10.01
C ASN A 128 7.31 1.67 8.64
N SER A 129 7.13 2.97 8.46
CA SER A 129 6.54 3.55 7.26
C SER A 129 7.05 4.95 6.92
N THR A 130 6.85 5.37 5.67
CA THR A 130 7.02 6.76 5.23
C THR A 130 6.12 7.08 4.04
N ASN A 131 5.69 8.33 3.90
CA ASN A 131 4.99 8.79 2.69
C ASN A 131 6.00 9.35 1.69
N ALA A 132 6.18 8.65 0.57
CA ALA A 132 6.97 9.09 -0.58
C ALA A 132 6.14 10.00 -1.50
N THR A 133 6.76 11.09 -1.93
CA THR A 133 6.21 12.07 -2.88
C THR A 133 7.24 12.43 -3.92
N TRP A 134 6.78 12.86 -5.11
CA TRP A 134 7.64 13.29 -6.21
C TRP A 134 6.92 14.28 -7.13
N SER A 135 7.67 14.89 -8.05
CA SER A 135 7.15 15.71 -9.13
C SER A 135 7.28 14.98 -10.47
N ALA A 136 6.23 14.97 -11.27
CA ALA A 136 6.21 14.42 -12.62
C ALA A 136 5.43 15.34 -13.57
N THR A 137 5.90 15.48 -14.81
CA THR A 137 5.32 16.38 -15.82
C THR A 137 4.14 15.73 -16.55
N THR A 138 4.31 14.50 -17.01
CA THR A 138 3.29 13.72 -17.71
C THR A 138 3.53 12.25 -17.43
N ALA A 139 2.64 11.62 -16.66
CA ALA A 139 2.65 10.19 -16.38
C ALA A 139 1.23 9.74 -16.04
N ASP A 140 0.85 8.55 -16.46
CA ASP A 140 -0.42 7.91 -16.08
C ASP A 140 -0.27 7.03 -14.82
N SER A 141 0.95 6.55 -14.56
CA SER A 141 1.27 5.66 -13.45
C SER A 141 2.76 5.69 -13.13
N PHE A 142 3.12 5.16 -11.96
CA PHE A 142 4.50 5.10 -11.48
C PHE A 142 4.85 3.71 -10.97
N ASP A 143 6.14 3.37 -11.04
CA ASP A 143 6.71 2.30 -10.22
C ASP A 143 7.65 2.93 -9.21
N ILE A 144 7.61 2.44 -7.98
CA ILE A 144 8.54 2.78 -6.92
C ILE A 144 9.38 1.56 -6.58
N ARG A 145 10.66 1.78 -6.31
CA ARG A 145 11.51 0.76 -5.72
C ARG A 145 12.24 1.34 -4.52
N TYR A 146 12.45 0.53 -3.50
CA TYR A 146 13.15 0.91 -2.28
C TYR A 146 14.01 -0.22 -1.75
N ARG A 147 15.03 0.13 -0.96
CA ARG A 147 15.91 -0.83 -0.28
C ARG A 147 16.63 -0.17 0.87
N GLU A 148 17.15 -0.98 1.80
CA GLU A 148 18.11 -0.50 2.78
C GLU A 148 19.38 -0.03 2.08
N VAL A 149 19.94 1.09 2.51
CA VAL A 149 21.16 1.64 1.94
C VAL A 149 22.30 0.63 2.12
N GLY A 150 22.92 0.24 1.01
CA GLY A 150 23.98 -0.77 0.98
C GLY A 150 23.50 -2.17 0.56
N SER A 151 22.20 -2.45 0.58
CA SER A 151 21.64 -3.68 0.02
C SER A 151 21.79 -3.71 -1.51
N SER A 152 22.06 -4.87 -2.09
CA SER A 152 22.06 -5.07 -3.54
C SER A 152 20.66 -5.31 -4.11
N THR A 153 19.71 -5.72 -3.27
CA THR A 153 18.35 -6.13 -3.67
C THR A 153 17.38 -4.96 -3.51
N TRP A 154 16.58 -4.70 -4.55
CA TRP A 154 15.49 -3.72 -4.52
C TRP A 154 14.15 -4.41 -4.32
N ILE A 155 13.30 -3.84 -3.46
CA ILE A 155 11.88 -4.15 -3.42
C ILE A 155 11.18 -3.24 -4.43
N GLU A 156 10.47 -3.80 -5.40
CA GLU A 156 9.80 -3.06 -6.47
C GLU A 156 8.27 -3.18 -6.33
N VAL A 157 7.59 -2.04 -6.29
CA VAL A 157 6.13 -1.93 -6.28
C VAL A 157 5.69 -1.18 -7.52
N THR A 158 4.82 -1.83 -8.29
CA THR A 158 4.36 -1.28 -9.57
C THR A 158 2.96 -0.69 -9.42
N GLY A 159 2.70 0.46 -10.02
CA GLY A 159 1.35 0.97 -10.26
C GLY A 159 0.86 1.90 -9.19
N VAL A 160 1.83 2.56 -8.56
CA VAL A 160 1.58 3.42 -7.42
C VAL A 160 1.07 4.78 -7.88
N SER A 161 0.20 5.36 -7.06
CA SER A 161 -0.17 6.76 -7.14
C SER A 161 0.89 7.65 -6.47
N ASN A 162 0.76 8.96 -6.64
CA ASN A 162 1.53 9.95 -5.91
C ASN A 162 0.56 10.79 -5.04
N PRO A 163 0.67 10.80 -3.70
CA PRO A 163 1.70 10.14 -2.87
C PRO A 163 1.55 8.61 -2.80
N TYR A 164 2.62 7.95 -2.32
CA TYR A 164 2.63 6.52 -1.99
C TYR A 164 3.22 6.29 -0.59
N GLN A 165 2.55 5.50 0.25
CA GLN A 165 3.08 5.11 1.56
C GLN A 165 3.87 3.80 1.43
N ILE A 166 5.16 3.86 1.76
CA ILE A 166 6.00 2.67 1.92
C ILE A 166 5.82 2.16 3.34
N THR A 167 5.48 0.89 3.52
CA THR A 167 5.20 0.26 4.82
C THR A 167 6.04 -1.02 5.00
N GLY A 168 6.07 -1.57 6.22
CA GLY A 168 6.82 -2.79 6.53
C GLY A 168 8.34 -2.58 6.51
N LEU A 169 8.78 -1.38 6.90
CA LEU A 169 10.19 -1.02 7.01
C LEU A 169 10.74 -1.40 8.38
N ASN A 170 12.03 -1.73 8.43
CA ASN A 170 12.73 -1.92 9.70
C ASN A 170 12.93 -0.57 10.39
N SER A 171 12.80 -0.53 11.72
CA SER A 171 13.04 0.68 12.53
C SER A 171 14.52 1.08 12.54
N GLU A 172 14.80 2.35 12.80
CA GLU A 172 16.15 2.92 12.88
C GLU A 172 17.05 2.60 11.67
N THR A 173 16.44 2.37 10.51
CA THR A 173 17.11 1.87 9.31
C THR A 173 17.04 2.92 8.21
N THR A 174 18.18 3.12 7.53
CA THR A 174 18.25 4.07 6.42
C THR A 174 17.93 3.37 5.11
N TYR A 175 16.89 3.85 4.43
CA TYR A 175 16.44 3.38 3.14
C TYR A 175 16.74 4.39 2.04
N GLU A 176 16.87 3.90 0.81
CA GLU A 176 16.79 4.71 -0.39
C GLU A 176 15.62 4.25 -1.27
N PHE A 177 14.94 5.20 -1.90
CA PHE A 177 13.90 4.90 -2.88
C PHE A 177 14.12 5.67 -4.19
N GLN A 178 13.58 5.10 -5.26
CA GLN A 178 13.58 5.66 -6.60
C GLN A 178 12.23 5.43 -7.25
N VAL A 179 11.85 6.32 -8.16
CA VAL A 179 10.58 6.24 -8.88
C VAL A 179 10.83 6.33 -10.39
N ARG A 180 10.04 5.65 -11.20
CA ARG A 180 10.00 5.85 -12.66
C ARG A 180 8.57 6.15 -13.12
N SER A 181 8.46 6.92 -14.18
CA SER A 181 7.18 7.32 -14.78
C SER A 181 6.80 6.37 -15.90
N TYR A 182 5.49 6.22 -16.10
CA TYR A 182 4.90 5.53 -17.25
C TYR A 182 3.94 6.43 -18.01
N CYS A 183 3.88 6.16 -19.32
CA CYS A 183 2.83 6.62 -20.21
C CYS A 183 2.51 5.51 -21.20
N GLY A 184 1.39 4.83 -20.97
CA GLY A 184 1.04 3.62 -21.70
C GLY A 184 2.15 2.57 -21.60
N ALA A 185 2.66 2.13 -22.75
CA ALA A 185 3.74 1.13 -22.81
C ALA A 185 5.14 1.73 -22.56
N ASN A 186 5.29 3.05 -22.56
CA ASN A 186 6.58 3.72 -22.46
C ASN A 186 6.94 4.00 -21.00
N SER A 187 8.17 3.65 -20.61
CA SER A 187 8.70 3.89 -19.26
C SER A 187 10.01 4.67 -19.30
N THR A 188 10.25 5.46 -18.26
CA THR A 188 11.53 6.13 -18.06
C THR A 188 12.55 5.24 -17.35
N SER A 189 13.80 5.68 -17.30
CA SER A 189 14.71 5.21 -16.25
C SER A 189 14.17 5.60 -14.87
N TYR A 190 14.64 4.92 -13.83
CA TYR A 190 14.43 5.35 -12.45
C TYR A 190 15.09 6.70 -12.19
N SER A 191 14.49 7.47 -11.29
CA SER A 191 15.00 8.74 -10.77
C SER A 191 16.33 8.55 -10.03
N SER A 192 16.97 9.66 -9.65
CA SER A 192 17.98 9.63 -8.59
C SER A 192 17.39 9.09 -7.29
N SER A 193 18.22 8.44 -6.47
CA SER A 193 17.82 7.98 -5.14
C SER A 193 17.50 9.15 -4.22
N GLN A 194 16.45 8.98 -3.41
CA GLN A 194 16.18 9.79 -2.24
C GLN A 194 16.30 8.91 -1.00
N GLN A 195 17.01 9.38 0.01
CA GLN A 195 17.19 8.67 1.27
C GLN A 195 16.26 9.20 2.36
N PHE A 196 15.91 8.31 3.29
CA PHE A 196 15.25 8.61 4.54
C PHE A 196 15.64 7.57 5.59
N THR A 197 15.46 7.90 6.86
CA THR A 197 15.74 6.98 7.98
C THR A 197 14.47 6.83 8.80
N THR A 198 14.04 5.60 9.04
CA THR A 198 12.93 5.29 9.94
C THR A 198 13.27 5.63 11.38
N LEU A 199 12.27 5.90 12.19
CA LEU A 199 12.44 6.21 13.62
C LEU A 199 12.57 4.92 14.45
N ALA A 200 12.86 5.07 15.74
CA ALA A 200 12.70 3.99 16.71
C ALA A 200 11.21 3.84 17.10
N PHE A 201 10.79 2.64 17.47
CA PHE A 201 9.49 2.44 18.12
C PHE A 201 9.44 3.16 19.47
N SER A 202 8.30 3.79 19.77
CA SER A 202 8.04 4.45 21.05
C SER A 202 7.09 3.60 21.87
N TYR A 203 7.61 2.96 22.91
CA TYR A 203 6.82 2.18 23.86
C TYR A 203 6.41 3.01 25.07
N CYS A 204 5.33 2.61 25.74
CA CYS A 204 4.95 3.21 27.02
C CYS A 204 5.98 2.92 28.12
N ASP A 205 6.06 3.82 29.10
CA ASP A 205 6.91 3.64 30.29
C ASP A 205 6.36 2.55 31.21
N ALA A 206 7.24 1.77 31.83
CA ALA A 206 6.89 0.80 32.88
C ALA A 206 8.06 0.62 33.85
N GLN A 207 7.78 0.49 35.15
CA GLN A 207 8.84 0.44 36.15
C GLN A 207 8.40 -0.16 37.50
N GLY A 208 9.25 -1.01 38.08
CA GLY A 208 9.21 -1.34 39.51
C GLY A 208 10.04 -0.35 40.35
N ASN A 209 9.55 0.02 41.53
CA ASN A 209 10.24 0.97 42.41
C ASN A 209 11.22 0.32 43.40
N ASN A 210 11.17 -1.00 43.57
CA ASN A 210 12.02 -1.71 44.53
C ASN A 210 12.30 -3.14 44.05
N ILE A 211 13.60 -3.47 44.01
CA ILE A 211 14.14 -4.78 43.61
C ILE A 211 15.06 -5.41 44.67
N ASN A 212 15.12 -4.82 45.88
CA ASN A 212 16.09 -5.23 46.91
C ASN A 212 15.84 -6.65 47.41
N ASP A 213 14.58 -7.05 47.42
CA ASP A 213 14.10 -8.32 47.95
C ASP A 213 13.83 -9.35 46.84
N GLU A 214 13.50 -8.87 45.63
CA GLU A 214 13.16 -9.70 44.47
C GLU A 214 13.53 -9.03 43.13
N TYR A 215 13.92 -9.85 42.16
CA TYR A 215 14.17 -9.40 40.79
C TYR A 215 14.03 -10.57 39.80
N ILE A 216 14.02 -10.26 38.50
CA ILE A 216 14.06 -11.27 37.43
C ILE A 216 15.52 -11.68 37.27
N SER A 217 15.81 -12.98 37.43
CA SER A 217 17.18 -13.51 37.37
C SER A 217 17.54 -14.18 36.05
N ASN A 218 16.52 -14.61 35.30
CA ASN A 218 16.75 -15.17 33.97
C ASN A 218 15.47 -15.14 33.14
N VAL A 219 15.57 -14.61 31.92
CA VAL A 219 14.58 -14.78 30.85
C VAL A 219 15.20 -15.66 29.78
N SER A 220 14.50 -16.72 29.37
CA SER A 220 14.96 -17.60 28.30
C SER A 220 13.88 -17.91 27.28
N ILE A 221 14.24 -17.84 25.99
CA ILE A 221 13.44 -18.31 24.86
C ILE A 221 14.16 -19.50 24.21
N ASN A 222 13.45 -20.61 24.00
CA ASN A 222 13.97 -21.82 23.34
C ASN A 222 15.31 -22.33 23.92
N GLY A 223 15.53 -22.15 25.22
CA GLY A 223 16.74 -22.56 25.93
C GLY A 223 17.90 -21.57 25.89
N PHE A 224 17.77 -20.47 25.14
CA PHE A 224 18.74 -19.35 25.15
C PHE A 224 18.30 -18.35 26.21
N GLY A 225 19.13 -18.13 27.23
CA GLY A 225 18.79 -17.32 28.40
C GLY A 225 19.67 -16.09 28.55
N ASN A 226 19.09 -14.98 28.96
CA ASN A 226 19.81 -13.86 29.55
C ASN A 226 19.79 -14.03 31.07
N ASN A 227 20.93 -14.37 31.66
CA ASN A 227 21.06 -14.48 33.12
C ASN A 227 21.33 -13.09 33.69
N THR A 228 20.26 -12.41 34.06
CA THR A 228 20.29 -11.08 34.65
C THR A 228 20.62 -11.22 36.13
N GLN A 229 21.91 -11.30 36.47
CA GLN A 229 22.35 -10.97 37.82
C GLN A 229 22.21 -9.45 37.99
N SER A 230 20.96 -8.97 38.19
CA SER A 230 20.52 -7.58 38.41
C SER A 230 21.68 -6.61 38.62
N SER A 231 22.21 -6.06 37.52
CA SER A 231 23.36 -5.15 37.54
C SER A 231 22.97 -3.68 37.67
N THR A 232 21.68 -3.38 37.87
CA THR A 232 21.14 -2.03 37.93
C THR A 232 20.27 -1.88 39.17
N ALA A 233 20.54 -0.88 40.01
CA ALA A 233 19.73 -0.54 41.19
C ALA A 233 18.38 0.12 40.80
N SER A 234 17.72 -0.38 39.76
CA SER A 234 16.54 0.22 39.11
C SER A 234 15.58 -0.91 38.74
N GLY A 235 14.29 -0.79 39.09
CA GLY A 235 13.27 -1.78 38.68
C GLY A 235 12.79 -1.63 37.24
N TYR A 236 13.58 -1.00 36.38
CA TYR A 236 13.50 -1.10 34.92
C TYR A 236 14.91 -1.33 34.36
N SER A 237 15.04 -2.36 33.53
CA SER A 237 16.29 -2.80 32.89
C SER A 237 16.09 -2.92 31.38
N ASP A 238 16.89 -2.20 30.58
CA ASP A 238 16.82 -2.22 29.12
C ASP A 238 17.93 -3.10 28.53
N TYR A 239 17.53 -4.22 27.93
CA TYR A 239 18.40 -5.19 27.26
C TYR A 239 18.18 -5.22 25.75
N THR A 240 17.52 -4.22 25.16
CA THR A 240 17.20 -4.20 23.71
C THR A 240 18.45 -4.13 22.83
N SER A 241 19.59 -3.68 23.36
CA SER A 241 20.88 -3.70 22.66
C SER A 241 21.58 -5.08 22.63
N LEU A 242 21.07 -6.08 23.37
CA LEU A 242 21.64 -7.42 23.42
C LEU A 242 20.92 -8.36 22.44
N SER A 243 21.68 -9.10 21.65
CA SER A 243 21.17 -10.21 20.83
C SER A 243 21.35 -11.52 21.59
N VAL A 244 20.36 -11.88 22.41
CA VAL A 244 20.43 -13.07 23.29
C VAL A 244 19.58 -14.23 22.77
N PHE A 245 18.41 -13.93 22.21
CA PHE A 245 17.43 -14.93 21.78
C PHE A 245 17.63 -15.33 20.32
N PRO A 246 17.29 -16.58 19.95
CA PRO A 246 17.30 -17.00 18.56
C PRO A 246 16.21 -16.28 17.77
N ASP A 247 16.37 -16.25 16.45
CA ASP A 247 15.32 -15.79 15.54
C ASP A 247 14.04 -16.61 15.71
N LEU A 248 12.89 -15.93 15.60
CA LEU A 248 11.56 -16.49 15.72
C LEU A 248 10.90 -16.54 14.35
N ASP A 249 10.64 -17.75 13.84
CA ASP A 249 9.99 -17.93 12.54
C ASP A 249 8.50 -17.58 12.58
N LEU A 250 8.00 -16.89 11.55
CA LEU A 250 6.56 -16.72 11.33
C LEU A 250 5.83 -18.07 11.34
N ASN A 251 4.62 -18.09 11.90
CA ASN A 251 3.77 -19.28 12.01
C ASN A 251 4.42 -20.45 12.78
N SER A 252 5.52 -20.22 13.51
CA SER A 252 6.10 -21.22 14.40
C SER A 252 5.22 -21.43 15.62
N ALA A 253 5.13 -22.68 16.06
CA ALA A 253 4.39 -23.08 17.25
C ALA A 253 5.27 -23.89 18.20
N GLY A 254 4.96 -23.84 19.49
CA GLY A 254 5.71 -24.57 20.51
C GLY A 254 7.02 -23.88 20.92
N ASN A 255 7.21 -22.60 20.58
CA ASN A 255 8.28 -21.80 21.16
C ASN A 255 8.10 -21.80 22.67
N SER A 256 9.19 -22.00 23.39
CA SER A 256 9.20 -22.08 24.85
C SER A 256 9.81 -20.82 25.44
N ILE A 257 9.22 -20.36 26.55
CA ILE A 257 9.74 -19.23 27.32
C ILE A 257 9.76 -19.59 28.79
N SER A 258 10.80 -19.15 29.51
CA SER A 258 10.88 -19.25 30.96
C SER A 258 11.36 -17.93 31.58
N VAL A 259 10.73 -17.56 32.69
CA VAL A 259 11.09 -16.39 33.50
C VAL A 259 11.36 -16.87 34.93
N THR A 260 12.58 -16.69 35.41
CA THR A 260 13.02 -17.15 36.74
C THR A 260 13.13 -15.98 37.70
N LYS A 261 12.34 -16.05 38.76
CA LYS A 261 12.32 -15.10 39.87
C LYS A 261 13.46 -15.40 40.83
N HIS A 262 14.06 -14.36 41.37
CA HIS A 262 15.02 -14.48 42.46
C HIS A 262 14.53 -13.73 43.68
N TRP A 263 14.79 -14.30 44.86
CA TRP A 263 14.56 -13.65 46.15
C TRP A 263 15.85 -13.67 46.94
N THR A 264 16.23 -12.52 47.50
CA THR A 264 17.45 -12.41 48.31
C THR A 264 17.29 -13.03 49.71
N GLY A 265 16.03 -13.22 50.14
CA GLY A 265 15.67 -13.84 51.42
C GLY A 265 14.37 -14.64 51.34
N SER A 266 13.27 -14.05 51.82
CA SER A 266 11.96 -14.72 51.82
C SER A 266 11.36 -14.77 50.41
N SER A 267 10.63 -15.83 50.08
CA SER A 267 9.90 -15.90 48.82
C SER A 267 8.61 -15.08 48.88
N TYR A 268 8.44 -14.17 47.92
CA TYR A 268 7.23 -13.36 47.75
C TYR A 268 6.38 -13.85 46.58
N ARG A 269 5.13 -13.39 46.53
CA ARG A 269 4.17 -13.78 45.49
C ARG A 269 4.26 -12.82 44.32
N GLU A 270 5.01 -13.25 43.30
CA GLU A 270 5.22 -12.48 42.08
C GLU A 270 4.31 -12.99 40.96
N ALA A 271 3.60 -12.07 40.32
CA ALA A 271 2.97 -12.31 39.03
C ALA A 271 3.98 -12.01 37.92
N VAL A 272 3.94 -12.79 36.84
CA VAL A 272 4.78 -12.57 35.66
C VAL A 272 3.93 -12.50 34.41
N SER A 273 4.16 -11.48 33.61
CA SER A 273 3.53 -11.33 32.28
C SER A 273 4.58 -10.96 31.24
N VAL A 274 4.41 -11.46 30.02
CA VAL A 274 5.32 -11.21 28.90
C VAL A 274 4.53 -10.89 27.64
N TRP A 275 4.96 -9.86 26.93
CA TRP A 275 4.42 -9.42 25.65
C TRP A 275 5.51 -9.37 24.59
N ILE A 276 5.16 -9.65 23.33
CA ILE A 276 5.98 -9.37 22.15
C ILE A 276 5.13 -8.50 21.23
N ASP A 277 5.60 -7.30 20.89
CA ASP A 277 4.97 -6.41 19.90
C ASP A 277 5.12 -7.04 18.51
N PHE A 278 4.20 -7.93 18.16
CA PHE A 278 4.28 -8.69 16.92
C PHE A 278 3.98 -7.78 15.73
N ASN A 279 3.07 -6.82 15.90
CA ASN A 279 2.56 -6.02 14.79
C ASN A 279 3.42 -4.78 14.50
N HIS A 280 4.46 -4.52 15.30
CA HIS A 280 5.39 -3.39 15.16
C HIS A 280 4.66 -2.04 15.22
N ASP A 281 3.75 -1.87 16.19
CA ASP A 281 3.01 -0.61 16.37
C ASP A 281 3.47 0.19 17.60
N GLY A 282 4.42 -0.33 18.37
CA GLY A 282 4.95 0.33 19.57
C GLY A 282 4.03 0.19 20.80
N THR A 283 2.98 -0.62 20.72
CA THR A 283 2.08 -0.94 21.82
C THR A 283 2.19 -2.42 22.21
N PHE A 284 1.63 -2.77 23.37
CA PHE A 284 1.60 -4.14 23.86
C PHE A 284 0.16 -4.55 24.12
N ASP A 285 -0.49 -5.04 23.07
CA ASP A 285 -1.89 -5.40 23.12
C ASP A 285 -2.14 -6.70 23.89
N THR A 286 -3.38 -6.90 24.31
CA THR A 286 -3.76 -8.16 25.00
C THR A 286 -3.60 -9.40 24.11
N SER A 287 -3.67 -9.25 22.79
CA SER A 287 -3.41 -10.31 21.81
C SER A 287 -1.93 -10.67 21.69
N GLU A 288 -1.04 -9.79 22.13
CA GLU A 288 0.42 -9.91 22.05
C GLU A 288 1.05 -10.49 23.31
N ARG A 289 0.22 -10.73 24.34
CA ARG A 289 0.65 -11.32 25.60
C ARG A 289 0.88 -12.82 25.45
N ILE A 290 2.14 -13.21 25.40
CA ILE A 290 2.57 -14.61 25.22
C ILE A 290 2.58 -15.40 26.53
N VAL A 291 2.73 -14.74 27.68
CA VAL A 291 2.71 -15.37 29.02
C VAL A 291 1.98 -14.47 30.00
N TYR A 292 1.17 -15.07 30.87
CA TYR A 292 0.60 -14.39 32.04
C TYR A 292 0.37 -15.42 33.17
N SER A 293 1.00 -15.20 34.30
CA SER A 293 0.94 -16.08 35.46
C SER A 293 0.47 -15.32 36.68
N SER A 294 -0.38 -15.96 37.49
CA SER A 294 -0.85 -15.36 38.73
C SER A 294 0.29 -15.24 39.75
N SER A 295 0.12 -14.34 40.71
CA SER A 295 1.03 -14.13 41.82
C SER A 295 1.26 -15.41 42.63
N THR A 296 2.50 -15.92 42.58
CA THR A 296 2.91 -17.19 43.21
C THR A 296 4.37 -17.14 43.66
N THR A 297 4.72 -18.00 44.61
CA THR A 297 6.10 -18.23 45.08
C THR A 297 6.85 -19.28 44.25
N THR A 298 6.27 -19.76 43.14
CA THR A 298 6.95 -20.66 42.21
C THR A 298 8.09 -19.91 41.54
N ALA A 299 9.31 -20.41 41.68
CA ALA A 299 10.53 -19.73 41.24
C ALA A 299 10.57 -19.48 39.73
N THR A 300 10.18 -20.45 38.91
CA THR A 300 10.20 -20.30 37.45
C THR A 300 8.80 -20.39 36.88
N VAL A 301 8.43 -19.39 36.09
CA VAL A 301 7.24 -19.38 35.26
C VAL A 301 7.63 -19.87 33.87
N ASN A 302 6.96 -20.91 33.39
CA ASN A 302 7.17 -21.46 32.05
C ASN A 302 5.93 -21.18 31.20
N GLY A 303 6.15 -20.96 29.91
CA GLY A 303 5.10 -20.78 28.92
C GLY A 303 5.51 -21.35 27.57
N THR A 304 4.51 -21.55 26.71
CA THR A 304 4.70 -21.82 25.31
C THR A 304 3.90 -20.83 24.49
N PHE A 305 4.43 -20.40 23.36
CA PHE A 305 3.76 -19.43 22.48
C PHE A 305 3.96 -19.78 21.01
N SER A 306 3.12 -19.18 20.18
CA SER A 306 3.21 -19.21 18.73
C SER A 306 3.52 -17.82 18.21
N VAL A 307 4.27 -17.74 17.12
CA VAL A 307 4.44 -16.49 16.36
C VAL A 307 3.31 -16.44 15.32
N PRO A 308 2.47 -15.39 15.29
CA PRO A 308 1.43 -15.24 14.28
C PRO A 308 1.98 -15.19 12.85
N ASN A 309 1.09 -15.26 11.85
CA ASN A 309 1.46 -14.97 10.46
C ASN A 309 1.31 -13.47 10.15
N THR A 310 1.75 -13.05 8.97
CA THR A 310 1.41 -11.73 8.41
C THR A 310 -0.10 -11.65 8.11
N PRO A 311 -0.76 -10.49 8.31
CA PRO A 311 -0.20 -9.20 8.73
C PRO A 311 -0.14 -8.98 10.25
N THR A 312 -0.42 -10.00 11.07
CA THR A 312 -0.45 -9.85 12.54
C THR A 312 0.95 -9.76 13.13
N ALA A 313 1.89 -10.54 12.61
CA ALA A 313 3.31 -10.40 12.91
C ALA A 313 4.05 -9.79 11.71
N GLN A 314 4.91 -8.81 11.95
CA GLN A 314 5.79 -8.21 10.95
C GLN A 314 7.21 -8.81 11.06
N LEU A 315 7.99 -8.72 9.98
CA LEU A 315 9.37 -9.16 9.95
C LEU A 315 10.30 -8.12 10.56
N GLY A 316 11.42 -8.57 11.13
CA GLY A 316 12.46 -7.72 11.71
C GLY A 316 12.52 -7.75 13.23
N SER A 317 13.34 -6.87 13.79
CA SER A 317 13.52 -6.75 15.24
C SER A 317 12.37 -5.99 15.88
N THR A 318 11.82 -6.54 16.95
CA THR A 318 10.76 -5.92 17.77
C THR A 318 11.02 -6.11 19.26
N ARG A 319 10.25 -5.41 20.09
CA ARG A 319 10.40 -5.44 21.55
C ARG A 319 9.60 -6.57 22.18
N MET A 320 10.24 -7.25 23.12
CA MET A 320 9.60 -8.08 24.12
C MET A 320 9.69 -7.40 25.48
N ARG A 321 8.59 -7.33 26.23
CA ARG A 321 8.55 -6.80 27.60
C ARG A 321 8.20 -7.89 28.60
N VAL A 322 8.97 -7.99 29.67
CA VAL A 322 8.74 -8.89 30.81
C VAL A 322 8.45 -8.06 32.05
N ILE A 323 7.32 -8.31 32.70
CA ILE A 323 6.96 -7.67 33.98
C ILE A 323 6.89 -8.74 35.05
N MET A 324 7.61 -8.52 36.16
CA MET A 324 7.46 -9.24 37.42
C MET A 324 6.96 -8.27 38.50
N LYS A 325 5.81 -8.55 39.09
CA LYS A 325 5.16 -7.64 40.05
C LYS A 325 4.64 -8.38 41.27
N TYR A 326 4.94 -7.80 42.44
CA TYR A 326 4.52 -8.33 43.73
C TYR A 326 3.03 -8.09 43.99
N TYR A 327 2.39 -9.08 44.60
CA TYR A 327 1.06 -8.96 45.20
C TYR A 327 1.02 -9.57 46.60
N SER A 328 0.36 -8.88 47.53
CA SER A 328 0.13 -9.39 48.90
C SER A 328 -0.80 -10.62 48.94
N GLY A 329 -1.62 -10.82 47.92
CA GLY A 329 -2.53 -11.97 47.76
C GLY A 329 -2.12 -12.89 46.60
N ALA A 330 -2.56 -14.16 46.63
CA ALA A 330 -2.43 -15.08 45.48
C ALA A 330 -3.52 -14.82 44.44
N GLY A 331 -3.27 -15.25 43.20
CA GLY A 331 -4.28 -15.20 42.13
C GLY A 331 -4.38 -13.85 41.42
N ASN A 332 -3.47 -12.92 41.70
CA ASN A 332 -3.44 -11.61 41.04
C ASN A 332 -2.53 -11.64 39.80
N TYR A 333 -2.81 -10.82 38.79
CA TYR A 333 -2.08 -10.80 37.52
C TYR A 333 -1.58 -9.40 37.21
N ALA A 334 -0.37 -9.28 36.66
CA ALA A 334 0.14 -8.04 36.08
C ALA A 334 -0.42 -7.91 34.66
N ASN A 335 -1.43 -7.06 34.46
CA ASN A 335 -2.15 -6.98 33.17
C ASN A 335 -1.81 -5.74 32.35
N ASP A 336 -1.20 -4.74 32.96
CA ASP A 336 -0.87 -3.47 32.33
C ASP A 336 0.61 -3.48 31.93
N PRO A 337 0.98 -3.40 30.64
CA PRO A 337 2.36 -3.35 30.21
C PRO A 337 3.01 -1.97 30.43
N CYS A 338 2.25 -0.97 30.88
CA CYS A 338 2.64 0.44 30.98
C CYS A 338 2.55 1.00 32.41
N GLU A 339 2.58 0.13 33.43
CA GLU A 339 2.38 0.54 34.82
C GLU A 339 3.68 0.78 35.59
N THR A 340 3.61 1.69 36.57
CA THR A 340 4.60 1.82 37.64
C THR A 340 4.08 1.16 38.91
N PHE A 341 4.89 0.33 39.55
CA PHE A 341 4.49 -0.45 40.73
C PHE A 341 5.54 -0.45 41.84
N GLY A 342 5.12 -0.84 43.04
CA GLY A 342 5.96 -0.72 44.25
C GLY A 342 7.16 -1.66 44.30
N TYR A 343 6.96 -2.93 43.95
CA TYR A 343 7.91 -4.03 44.18
C TYR A 343 7.92 -4.99 42.99
N GLY A 344 9.12 -5.33 42.52
CA GLY A 344 9.37 -6.13 41.32
C GLY A 344 10.14 -5.35 40.24
N GLU A 345 10.15 -5.88 39.02
CA GLU A 345 11.01 -5.41 37.94
C GLU A 345 10.32 -5.49 36.57
N VAL A 346 10.74 -4.59 35.68
CA VAL A 346 10.43 -4.63 34.25
C VAL A 346 11.73 -4.82 33.46
N GLU A 347 11.75 -5.75 32.53
CA GLU A 347 12.87 -5.95 31.60
C GLU A 347 12.37 -5.88 30.15
N ASP A 348 13.03 -5.07 29.32
CA ASP A 348 12.78 -4.98 27.87
C ASP A 348 13.91 -5.65 27.08
N TYR A 349 13.54 -6.40 26.05
CA TYR A 349 14.44 -7.17 25.19
C TYR A 349 14.13 -6.97 23.72
N SER A 350 15.11 -7.22 22.84
CA SER A 350 14.88 -7.34 21.41
C SER A 350 14.70 -8.81 21.01
N VAL A 351 13.69 -9.09 20.21
CA VAL A 351 13.48 -10.38 19.53
C VAL A 351 13.38 -10.13 18.03
N ASN A 352 13.91 -11.03 17.20
CA ASN A 352 13.90 -10.89 15.74
C ASN A 352 12.93 -11.89 15.12
N ILE A 353 11.98 -11.39 14.32
CA ILE A 353 11.01 -12.21 13.59
C ILE A 353 11.50 -12.38 12.15
N VAL A 354 11.60 -13.61 11.70
CA VAL A 354 12.10 -13.96 10.37
C VAL A 354 11.09 -14.84 9.63
N ASP A 355 11.23 -14.90 8.31
CA ASP A 355 10.57 -15.91 7.49
C ASP A 355 11.65 -16.84 6.91
N SER A 356 12.03 -17.87 7.67
CA SER A 356 12.99 -18.87 7.19
C SER A 356 12.35 -19.94 6.31
N THR A 357 11.09 -19.77 5.87
CA THR A 357 10.48 -20.77 5.01
C THR A 357 11.22 -20.84 3.68
N LEU A 358 11.73 -22.03 3.34
CA LEU A 358 12.08 -22.40 1.96
C LEU A 358 10.76 -22.56 1.18
N GLY A 359 10.07 -21.46 0.96
CA GLY A 359 8.81 -21.37 0.23
C GLY A 359 9.05 -20.83 -1.18
N ILE A 360 8.33 -21.38 -2.16
CA ILE A 360 8.20 -20.75 -3.47
C ILE A 360 7.43 -19.46 -3.21
N GLU A 361 8.01 -18.29 -3.47
CA GLU A 361 7.28 -17.01 -3.41
C GLU A 361 5.96 -17.16 -4.17
N ASN A 362 4.83 -17.02 -3.47
CA ASN A 362 3.57 -16.84 -4.15
C ASN A 362 3.64 -15.49 -4.88
N LEU A 363 3.56 -15.53 -6.20
CA LEU A 363 3.52 -14.33 -7.03
C LEU A 363 2.30 -13.50 -6.60
N ASP A 364 2.53 -12.35 -5.97
CA ASP A 364 1.45 -11.44 -5.61
C ASP A 364 0.78 -10.94 -6.89
N VAL A 365 -0.43 -11.39 -7.16
CA VAL A 365 -1.15 -11.13 -8.42
C VAL A 365 -1.38 -9.63 -8.64
N ASN A 366 -1.35 -8.81 -7.56
CA ASN A 366 -1.52 -7.35 -7.63
C ASN A 366 -0.37 -6.61 -8.33
N THR A 367 0.76 -7.30 -8.55
CA THR A 367 1.95 -6.70 -9.16
C THR A 367 2.07 -7.00 -10.66
N VAL A 368 1.18 -7.85 -11.19
CA VAL A 368 1.08 -8.13 -12.63
C VAL A 368 0.26 -7.03 -13.30
N ARG A 369 0.86 -6.34 -14.27
CA ARG A 369 0.16 -5.33 -15.08
C ARG A 369 -0.11 -5.83 -16.48
N ILE A 370 -1.30 -5.54 -16.97
CA ILE A 370 -1.73 -5.88 -18.33
C ILE A 370 -2.12 -4.58 -19.04
N PHE A 371 -1.44 -4.28 -20.15
CA PHE A 371 -1.72 -3.08 -20.95
C PHE A 371 -1.47 -3.32 -22.46
N PRO A 372 -2.18 -2.61 -23.35
CA PRO A 372 -3.32 -1.74 -23.04
C PRO A 372 -4.53 -2.56 -22.57
N ASN A 373 -5.40 -1.96 -21.75
CA ASN A 373 -6.71 -2.51 -21.44
C ASN A 373 -7.74 -1.37 -21.58
N PRO A 374 -8.62 -1.37 -22.60
CA PRO A 374 -8.91 -2.46 -23.55
C PRO A 374 -7.79 -2.72 -24.59
N PHE A 375 -7.74 -3.93 -25.14
CA PHE A 375 -6.81 -4.32 -26.23
C PHE A 375 -7.53 -4.96 -27.42
N LYS A 376 -6.84 -5.07 -28.56
CA LYS A 376 -7.31 -5.80 -29.74
C LYS A 376 -6.46 -7.03 -30.07
N ASN A 377 -5.21 -6.81 -30.48
CA ASN A 377 -4.37 -7.87 -31.07
C ASN A 377 -3.14 -8.21 -30.23
N SER A 378 -2.73 -7.34 -29.32
CA SER A 378 -1.58 -7.54 -28.45
C SER A 378 -1.89 -7.04 -27.04
N ILE A 379 -1.40 -7.77 -26.06
CA ILE A 379 -1.32 -7.37 -24.66
C ILE A 379 0.12 -7.47 -24.23
N THR A 380 0.55 -6.52 -23.41
CA THR A 380 1.81 -6.56 -22.69
C THR A 380 1.50 -6.95 -21.26
N ILE A 381 2.09 -8.04 -20.80
CA ILE A 381 2.00 -8.51 -19.43
C ILE A 381 3.35 -8.21 -18.78
N LYS A 382 3.35 -7.29 -17.80
CA LYS A 382 4.51 -7.04 -16.96
C LYS A 382 4.40 -7.85 -15.68
N THR A 383 5.41 -8.67 -15.44
CA THR A 383 5.58 -9.42 -14.20
C THR A 383 6.61 -8.72 -13.30
N PRO A 384 6.57 -8.97 -11.98
CA PRO A 384 7.49 -8.34 -11.01
C PRO A 384 8.86 -9.00 -11.03
N THR A 385 8.90 -10.28 -11.44
CA THR A 385 10.10 -11.13 -11.42
C THR A 385 10.50 -11.54 -12.84
N GLN A 386 11.82 -11.72 -13.07
CA GLN A 386 12.37 -12.27 -14.32
C GLN A 386 12.43 -13.81 -14.37
N ASN A 387 11.70 -14.50 -13.49
CA ASN A 387 11.65 -15.97 -13.46
C ASN A 387 10.85 -16.53 -14.65
N ASN A 388 11.02 -17.82 -14.97
CA ASN A 388 10.19 -18.47 -15.99
C ASN A 388 8.71 -18.42 -15.57
N TYR A 389 7.84 -17.94 -16.46
CA TYR A 389 6.41 -17.83 -16.16
C TYR A 389 5.55 -18.39 -17.30
N GLY A 390 4.36 -18.87 -16.92
CA GLY A 390 3.31 -19.28 -17.85
C GLY A 390 2.19 -18.25 -17.86
N VAL A 391 1.73 -17.88 -19.04
CA VAL A 391 0.55 -17.03 -19.25
C VAL A 391 -0.56 -17.88 -19.85
N GLU A 392 -1.70 -17.94 -19.16
CA GLU A 392 -2.95 -18.45 -19.70
C GLU A 392 -4.00 -17.35 -19.74
N VAL A 393 -4.59 -17.12 -20.92
CA VAL A 393 -5.66 -16.13 -21.13
C VAL A 393 -6.95 -16.89 -21.40
N PHE A 394 -8.01 -16.56 -20.67
CA PHE A 394 -9.33 -17.18 -20.80
C PHE A 394 -10.33 -16.17 -21.38
N ASP A 395 -11.28 -16.65 -22.19
CA ASP A 395 -12.49 -15.86 -22.47
C ASP A 395 -13.46 -15.89 -21.27
N VAL A 396 -14.50 -15.07 -21.34
CA VAL A 396 -15.54 -14.99 -20.29
C VAL A 396 -16.32 -16.29 -20.09
N SER A 397 -16.16 -17.28 -20.98
CA SER A 397 -16.74 -18.61 -20.84
C SER A 397 -15.77 -19.62 -20.20
N GLY A 398 -14.56 -19.19 -19.85
CA GLY A 398 -13.53 -20.03 -19.25
C GLY A 398 -12.73 -20.86 -20.26
N ARG A 399 -12.83 -20.59 -21.56
CA ARG A 399 -12.03 -21.29 -22.57
C ARG A 399 -10.67 -20.59 -22.72
N VAL A 400 -9.60 -21.39 -22.73
CA VAL A 400 -8.23 -20.91 -22.99
C VAL A 400 -8.13 -20.38 -24.41
N ILE A 401 -7.75 -19.11 -24.56
CA ILE A 401 -7.48 -18.43 -25.84
C ILE A 401 -5.97 -18.40 -26.12
N LEU A 402 -5.14 -18.30 -25.09
CA LEU A 402 -3.68 -18.25 -25.18
C LEU A 402 -3.07 -19.07 -24.05
N ASN A 403 -2.06 -19.87 -24.36
CA ASN A 403 -1.22 -20.55 -23.38
C ASN A 403 0.23 -20.46 -23.85
N GLN A 404 1.06 -19.74 -23.12
CA GLN A 404 2.44 -19.48 -23.52
C GLN A 404 3.37 -19.50 -22.32
N LYS A 405 4.54 -20.12 -22.48
CA LYS A 405 5.61 -20.17 -21.48
C LYS A 405 6.75 -19.29 -21.95
N TYR A 406 7.31 -18.51 -21.03
CA TYR A 406 8.40 -17.58 -21.26
C TYR A 406 9.59 -17.88 -20.36
#